data_AF-A0A843B5D9-F1
#
_entry.id   AF-A0A843B5D9-F1
#
_cell.length_a   1.000
_cell.length_b   1.000
_cell.length_c   1.000
_cell.angle_alpha   90.00
_cell.angle_beta   90.00
_cell.angle_gamma   90.00
#
_symmetry.space_group_name_H-M   'P 1'
#
loop_
_entity.id
_entity.type
_entity.pdbx_description
1 polymer ?
#
loop_
_entity_poly.entity_id
_entity_poly.type
_entity_poly.pdbx_seq_one_letter_code
_entity_poly.pdbx_strand_id
1 'polypeptide(L)'
;MDQIPAPALPLSEWLREARTHYLNFLRNLTPQVFLASMALITGSKLNFLKFDFGNFWPTFAFFSFVFLFFYAAYANISIFFAELFPGLVPWARQQQKQLHESGVPRFRIPLLFLRAMYKEKRLLELGLAVCAIFMLQVVFAGVVATSIASATTFIRATKL
;
A
#
# COMPACT_ATOMS: atom_id res chain seq x y z
N MET A 1 -12.83 11.37 -25.06
CA MET A 1 -12.25 11.25 -23.71
C MET A 1 -13.43 11.11 -22.78
N ASP A 2 -13.83 9.87 -22.50
CA ASP A 2 -14.93 9.61 -21.58
C ASP A 2 -14.43 9.87 -20.17
N GLN A 3 -15.00 10.89 -19.52
CA GLN A 3 -14.73 11.21 -18.13
C GLN A 3 -15.06 9.99 -17.28
N ILE A 4 -14.26 9.73 -16.24
CA ILE A 4 -14.58 8.72 -15.23
C ILE A 4 -16.01 9.01 -14.72
N PRO A 5 -16.94 8.05 -14.83
CA PRO A 5 -18.33 8.30 -14.48
C PRO A 5 -18.41 8.82 -13.05
N ALA A 6 -19.11 9.94 -12.88
CA ALA A 6 -19.38 10.50 -11.57
C ALA A 6 -20.08 9.44 -10.70
N PRO A 7 -19.89 9.45 -9.37
CA PRO A 7 -20.59 8.53 -8.48
C PRO A 7 -22.09 8.62 -8.77
N ALA A 8 -22.71 7.47 -9.04
CA ALA A 8 -24.11 7.38 -9.44
C ALA A 8 -25.11 7.73 -8.31
N LEU A 9 -24.59 7.94 -7.09
CA LEU A 9 -25.35 8.12 -5.86
C LEU A 9 -25.27 9.58 -5.34
N PRO A 10 -26.32 10.06 -4.63
CA PRO A 10 -26.26 11.32 -3.90
C PRO A 10 -25.12 11.33 -2.87
N LEU A 11 -24.52 12.52 -2.63
CA LEU A 11 -23.30 12.69 -1.83
C LEU A 11 -23.36 12.04 -0.45
N SER A 12 -24.51 12.10 0.23
CA SER A 12 -24.70 11.52 1.58
C SER A 12 -24.62 9.98 1.58
N GLU A 13 -25.19 9.32 0.58
CA GLU A 13 -25.11 7.87 0.42
C GLU A 13 -23.71 7.43 0.03
N TRP A 14 -23.08 8.15 -0.90
CA TRP A 14 -21.71 7.90 -1.30
C TRP A 14 -20.73 8.03 -0.12
N LEU A 15 -20.88 9.06 0.73
CA LEU A 15 -20.05 9.22 1.94
C LEU A 15 -20.25 8.08 2.94
N ARG A 16 -21.46 7.56 3.07
CA ARG A 16 -21.78 6.44 3.96
C ARG A 16 -21.16 5.13 3.47
N GLU A 17 -21.20 4.88 2.16
CA GLU A 17 -20.52 3.74 1.54
C GLU A 17 -19.00 3.90 1.63
N ALA A 18 -18.46 5.07 1.25
CA ALA A 18 -17.04 5.37 1.34
C ALA A 18 -16.48 5.17 2.75
N ARG A 19 -17.23 5.57 3.78
CA ARG A 19 -16.87 5.31 5.18
C ARG A 19 -16.78 3.81 5.47
N THR A 20 -17.69 3.01 4.94
CA THR A 20 -17.71 1.56 5.15
C THR A 20 -16.47 0.91 4.52
N HIS A 21 -16.16 1.27 3.28
CA HIS A 21 -14.96 0.82 2.58
C HIS A 21 -13.67 1.27 3.28
N TYR A 22 -13.65 2.51 3.79
CA TYR A 22 -12.52 3.02 4.57
C TYR A 22 -12.32 2.25 5.89
N LEU A 23 -13.39 1.93 6.62
CA LEU A 23 -13.29 1.14 7.85
C LEU A 23 -12.79 -0.29 7.57
N ASN A 24 -13.21 -0.89 6.46
CA ASN A 24 -12.70 -2.19 6.03
C ASN A 24 -11.21 -2.11 5.66
N PHE A 25 -10.80 -1.04 4.98
CA PHE A 25 -9.40 -0.77 4.69
C PHE A 25 -8.57 -0.64 5.98
N LEU A 26 -9.07 0.11 6.98
CA LEU A 26 -8.43 0.25 8.29
C LEU A 26 -8.37 -1.08 9.05
N ARG A 27 -9.37 -1.94 8.93
CA ARG A 27 -9.35 -3.27 9.58
C ARG A 27 -8.22 -4.15 9.03
N ASN A 28 -7.96 -4.07 7.72
CA ASN A 28 -6.87 -4.76 7.05
C ASN A 28 -5.50 -4.09 7.29
N LEU A 29 -5.49 -2.88 7.86
CA LEU A 29 -4.27 -2.14 8.17
C LEU A 29 -3.54 -2.72 9.38
N THR A 30 -4.25 -3.26 10.37
CA THR A 30 -3.63 -3.82 11.59
C THR A 30 -2.69 -5.00 11.29
N PRO A 31 -3.07 -6.01 10.48
CA PRO A 31 -2.13 -7.05 10.05
C PRO A 31 -0.94 -6.50 9.26
N GLN A 32 -1.13 -5.45 8.46
CA GLN A 32 -0.06 -4.82 7.68
C GLN A 32 0.96 -4.11 8.57
N VAL A 33 0.49 -3.33 9.54
CA VAL A 33 1.36 -2.66 10.53
C VAL A 33 2.13 -3.69 11.36
N PHE A 34 1.50 -4.83 11.70
CA PHE A 34 2.19 -5.92 12.37
C PHE A 34 3.32 -6.51 11.52
N LEU A 35 3.06 -6.84 10.25
CA LEU A 35 4.08 -7.34 9.31
C LEU A 35 5.22 -6.35 9.14
N ALA A 36 4.91 -5.07 8.97
CA ALA A 36 5.91 -4.01 8.85
C ALA A 36 6.75 -3.88 10.14
N SER A 37 6.12 -3.99 11.32
CA SER A 37 6.84 -3.94 12.60
C SER A 37 7.78 -5.14 12.76
N MET A 38 7.35 -6.35 12.38
CA MET A 38 8.20 -7.53 12.38
C MET A 38 9.36 -7.42 11.38
N ALA A 39 9.10 -6.84 10.20
CA ALA A 39 10.15 -6.53 9.23
C ALA A 39 11.17 -5.55 9.82
N LEU A 40 10.74 -4.47 10.48
CA LEU A 40 11.66 -3.50 11.10
C LEU A 40 12.50 -4.13 12.22
N ILE A 41 11.87 -4.93 13.09
CA ILE A 41 12.58 -5.60 14.20
C ILE A 41 13.61 -6.59 13.64
N THR A 42 13.24 -7.40 12.66
CA THR A 42 14.14 -8.39 12.06
C THR A 42 15.24 -7.71 11.26
N GLY A 43 14.88 -6.67 10.50
CA GLY A 43 15.81 -5.87 9.70
C GLY A 43 16.84 -5.11 10.53
N SER A 44 16.47 -4.67 11.74
CA SER A 44 17.41 -3.99 12.65
C SER A 44 18.61 -4.85 13.07
N LYS A 45 18.49 -6.18 12.96
CA LYS A 45 19.54 -7.15 13.29
C LYS A 45 20.36 -7.57 12.06
N LEU A 46 19.97 -7.15 10.86
CA LEU A 46 20.64 -7.54 9.62
C LEU A 46 21.73 -6.56 9.25
N ASN A 47 22.86 -7.11 8.82
CA ASN A 47 23.92 -6.33 8.21
C ASN A 47 23.78 -6.36 6.69
N PHE A 48 23.17 -5.34 6.11
CA PHE A 48 22.91 -5.26 4.67
C PHE A 48 24.19 -5.10 3.82
N LEU A 49 25.35 -4.85 4.44
CA LEU A 49 26.63 -4.63 3.75
C LEU A 49 27.44 -5.91 3.55
N LYS A 50 27.05 -7.03 4.19
CA LYS A 50 27.72 -8.33 4.03
C LYS A 50 26.69 -9.41 3.75
N PHE A 51 26.94 -10.21 2.71
CA PHE A 51 26.24 -11.48 2.52
C PHE A 51 26.76 -12.48 3.55
N ASP A 52 26.06 -12.58 4.68
CA ASP A 52 26.38 -13.51 5.76
C ASP A 52 25.37 -14.67 5.78
N PHE A 53 25.83 -15.85 5.35
CA PHE A 53 25.02 -17.07 5.37
C PHE A 53 24.73 -17.58 6.79
N GLY A 54 25.46 -17.11 7.81
CA GLY A 54 25.16 -17.40 9.22
C GLY A 54 23.86 -16.73 9.71
N ASN A 55 23.42 -15.67 9.04
CA ASN A 55 22.19 -14.94 9.32
C ASN A 55 21.05 -15.27 8.34
N PHE A 56 21.08 -16.46 7.74
CA PHE A 56 20.09 -16.89 6.75
C PHE A 56 18.64 -16.81 7.27
N TRP A 57 18.35 -17.37 8.45
CA TRP A 57 17.00 -17.39 9.01
C TRP A 57 16.41 -16.00 9.29
N PRO A 58 17.12 -15.09 9.99
CA PRO A 58 16.68 -13.70 10.12
C PRO A 58 16.50 -12.99 8.78
N THR A 59 17.40 -13.22 7.82
CA THR A 59 17.33 -12.59 6.49
C THR A 59 16.10 -13.06 5.71
N PHE A 60 15.83 -14.36 5.73
CA PHE A 60 14.65 -14.95 5.11
C PHE A 60 13.36 -14.44 5.77
N ALA A 61 13.31 -14.37 7.10
CA ALA A 61 12.16 -13.85 7.83
C ALA A 61 11.90 -12.37 7.49
N PHE A 62 12.96 -11.54 7.43
CA PHE A 62 12.85 -10.14 7.01
C PHE A 62 12.24 -10.02 5.61
N PHE A 63 12.79 -10.69 4.61
CA PHE A 63 12.27 -10.61 3.25
C PHE A 63 10.85 -11.18 3.13
N SER A 64 10.52 -12.21 3.90
CA SER A 64 9.16 -12.76 3.96
C SER A 64 8.16 -11.75 4.51
N PHE A 65 8.48 -11.07 5.61
CA PHE A 65 7.61 -10.03 6.17
C PHE A 65 7.48 -8.82 5.25
N VAL A 66 8.58 -8.40 4.60
CA VAL A 66 8.55 -7.31 3.61
C VAL A 66 7.67 -7.69 2.41
N PHE A 67 7.85 -8.89 1.87
CA PHE A 67 7.04 -9.38 0.75
C PHE A 67 5.56 -9.44 1.12
N LEU A 68 5.22 -10.02 2.26
CA LEU A 68 3.84 -10.11 2.75
C LEU A 68 3.24 -8.73 3.01
N PHE A 69 4.03 -7.78 3.54
CA PHE A 69 3.60 -6.41 3.76
C PHE A 69 3.22 -5.73 2.44
N PHE A 70 4.09 -5.77 1.43
CA PHE A 70 3.79 -5.18 0.13
C PHE A 70 2.63 -5.87 -0.59
N TYR A 71 2.56 -7.20 -0.51
CA TYR A 71 1.46 -7.97 -1.10
C TYR A 71 0.11 -7.63 -0.44
N ALA A 72 0.08 -7.57 0.89
CA ALA A 72 -1.11 -7.19 1.64
C ALA A 72 -1.50 -5.73 1.39
N ALA A 73 -0.54 -4.81 1.33
CA ALA A 73 -0.78 -3.41 1.00
C ALA A 73 -1.38 -3.27 -0.40
N TYR A 74 -0.81 -3.95 -1.40
CA TYR A 74 -1.33 -3.99 -2.75
C TYR A 74 -2.77 -4.53 -2.79
N ALA A 75 -3.03 -5.67 -2.14
CA ALA A 75 -4.36 -6.26 -2.09
C ALA A 75 -5.38 -5.31 -1.43
N ASN A 76 -5.06 -4.73 -0.28
CA ASN A 76 -5.96 -3.83 0.46
C ASN A 76 -6.25 -2.54 -0.32
N ILE A 77 -5.24 -1.96 -0.97
CA ILE A 77 -5.40 -0.80 -1.84
C ILE A 77 -6.27 -1.17 -3.04
N SER A 78 -5.97 -2.29 -3.72
CA SER A 78 -6.72 -2.70 -4.92
C SER A 78 -8.21 -2.91 -4.65
N ILE A 79 -8.57 -3.52 -3.51
CA ILE A 79 -9.95 -3.72 -3.08
C ILE A 79 -10.60 -2.36 -2.78
N PHE A 80 -9.93 -1.51 -2.01
CA PHE A 80 -10.44 -0.19 -1.66
C PHE A 80 -10.74 0.66 -2.90
N PHE A 81 -9.87 0.66 -3.91
CA PHE A 81 -10.11 1.36 -5.17
C PHE A 81 -11.25 0.76 -5.99
N ALA A 82 -11.33 -0.56 -6.07
CA ALA A 82 -12.38 -1.24 -6.82
C ALA A 82 -13.76 -0.95 -6.23
N GLU A 83 -13.85 -0.86 -4.91
CA GLU A 83 -15.08 -0.56 -4.19
C GLU A 83 -15.45 0.94 -4.26
N LEU A 84 -14.48 1.85 -4.07
CA LEU A 84 -14.74 3.30 -4.06
C LEU A 84 -15.02 3.86 -5.47
N PHE A 85 -14.45 3.24 -6.51
CA PHE A 85 -14.60 3.66 -7.90
C PHE A 85 -14.88 2.46 -8.82
N PRO A 86 -16.12 1.93 -8.82
CA PRO A 86 -16.49 0.79 -9.65
C PRO A 86 -16.30 1.07 -11.16
N GLY A 87 -16.37 2.34 -11.58
CA GLY A 87 -16.10 2.76 -12.97
C GLY A 87 -14.61 2.82 -13.35
N LEU A 88 -13.69 2.76 -12.38
CA LEU A 88 -12.25 2.90 -12.62
C LEU A 88 -11.65 1.66 -13.26
N VAL A 89 -12.04 0.46 -12.82
CA VAL A 89 -11.51 -0.80 -13.35
C VAL A 89 -11.93 -1.02 -14.82
N PRO A 90 -13.19 -0.83 -15.22
CA PRO A 90 -13.60 -0.86 -16.62
C PRO A 90 -12.90 0.20 -17.46
N TRP A 91 -12.82 1.45 -16.98
CA TRP A 91 -12.12 2.54 -17.66
C TRP A 91 -10.63 2.23 -17.87
N ALA A 92 -9.95 1.72 -16.85
CA ALA A 92 -8.54 1.34 -16.92
C ALA A 92 -8.32 0.22 -17.95
N ARG A 93 -9.18 -0.80 -17.97
CA ARG A 93 -9.12 -1.87 -18.98
C ARG A 93 -9.38 -1.34 -20.38
N GLN A 94 -10.32 -0.42 -20.54
CA GLN A 94 -10.64 0.19 -21.83
C GLN A 94 -9.48 1.05 -22.35
N GLN A 95 -8.86 1.86 -21.49
CA GLN A 95 -7.65 2.63 -21.82
C GLN A 95 -6.47 1.71 -22.16
N GLN A 96 -6.27 0.64 -21.40
CA GLN A 96 -5.22 -0.34 -21.68
C GLN A 96 -5.46 -1.05 -23.03
N LYS A 97 -6.70 -1.38 -23.35
CA LYS A 97 -7.08 -1.97 -24.65
C LYS A 97 -6.83 -0.99 -25.80
N GLN A 98 -7.25 0.27 -25.67
CA GLN A 98 -6.97 1.32 -26.65
C GLN A 98 -5.47 1.57 -26.85
N LEU A 99 -4.66 1.52 -25.79
CA LEU A 99 -3.20 1.64 -25.85
C LEU A 99 -2.53 0.43 -26.53
N HIS A 100 -3.10 -0.77 -26.38
CA HIS A 100 -2.61 -1.97 -27.06
C HIS A 100 -2.97 -1.96 -28.55
N GLU A 101 -4.19 -1.51 -28.88
CA GLU A 101 -4.69 -1.42 -30.25
C GLU A 101 -4.03 -0.29 -31.06
N SER A 102 -3.52 0.75 -30.39
CA SER A 102 -2.81 1.87 -31.02
C SER A 102 -1.34 1.58 -31.37
N GLY A 103 -0.87 0.33 -31.20
CA GLY A 103 0.49 -0.08 -31.62
C GLY A 103 1.61 0.46 -30.73
N VAL A 104 1.29 0.96 -29.54
CA VAL A 104 2.27 1.50 -28.60
C VAL A 104 3.14 0.35 -28.05
N PRO A 105 4.47 0.49 -28.03
CA PRO A 105 5.35 -0.55 -27.51
C PRO A 105 5.10 -0.77 -26.01
N ARG A 106 5.04 -2.04 -25.58
CA ARG A 106 4.64 -2.46 -24.22
C ARG A 106 5.32 -1.71 -23.07
N PHE A 107 6.59 -1.33 -23.23
CA PHE A 107 7.34 -0.61 -22.20
C PHE A 107 6.87 0.84 -21.99
N ARG A 108 6.18 1.45 -22.97
CA ARG A 108 5.64 2.83 -22.86
C ARG A 108 4.20 2.87 -22.35
N ILE A 109 3.49 1.74 -22.36
CA ILE A 109 2.13 1.62 -21.84
C ILE A 109 2.02 2.10 -20.39
N PRO A 110 2.87 1.67 -19.43
CA PRO A 110 2.76 2.16 -18.05
C PRO A 110 2.99 3.66 -17.95
N LEU A 111 3.93 4.23 -18.71
CA LEU A 111 4.20 5.67 -18.70
C LEU A 111 3.03 6.50 -19.25
N LEU A 112 2.43 6.05 -20.35
CA LEU A 112 1.28 6.71 -20.97
C LEU A 112 0.02 6.58 -20.12
N PHE A 113 -0.16 5.41 -19.50
CA PHE A 113 -1.22 5.20 -18.51
C PHE A 113 -1.03 6.14 -17.32
N LEU A 114 0.20 6.27 -16.78
CA LEU A 114 0.51 7.22 -15.71
C LEU A 114 0.20 8.66 -16.12
N ARG A 115 0.53 9.04 -17.36
CA ARG A 115 0.29 10.39 -17.90
C ARG A 115 -1.21 10.67 -18.10
N ALA A 116 -1.98 9.67 -18.53
CA ALA A 116 -3.43 9.75 -18.61
C ALA A 116 -4.04 9.91 -17.21
N MET A 117 -3.59 9.10 -16.24
CA MET A 117 -3.98 9.25 -14.84
C MET A 117 -3.63 10.64 -14.27
N TYR A 118 -2.48 11.21 -14.63
CA TYR A 118 -2.04 12.53 -14.14
C TYR A 118 -2.88 13.69 -14.72
N LYS A 119 -3.42 13.52 -15.93
CA LYS A 119 -4.34 14.50 -16.52
C LYS A 119 -5.69 14.51 -15.81
N GLU A 120 -6.13 13.35 -15.32
CA GLU A 120 -7.33 13.24 -14.49
C GLU A 120 -7.00 13.68 -13.04
N LYS A 121 -7.17 14.96 -12.71
CA LYS A 121 -6.83 15.52 -11.37
C LYS A 121 -7.39 14.72 -10.18
N ARG A 122 -8.56 14.08 -10.35
CA ARG A 122 -9.18 13.19 -9.35
C ARG A 122 -8.34 11.95 -9.02
N LEU A 123 -7.60 11.40 -9.98
CA LEU A 123 -6.72 10.25 -9.75
C LEU A 123 -5.43 10.63 -9.06
N LEU A 124 -4.94 11.85 -9.30
CA LEU A 124 -3.80 12.40 -8.58
C LEU A 124 -4.12 12.58 -7.09
N GLU A 125 -5.26 13.20 -6.77
CA GLU A 125 -5.72 13.38 -5.39
C GLU A 125 -5.90 12.04 -4.67
N LEU A 126 -6.44 11.05 -5.38
CA LEU A 126 -6.65 9.71 -4.86
C LEU A 126 -5.33 8.93 -4.68
N GLY A 127 -4.38 9.06 -5.60
CA GLY A 127 -3.04 8.52 -5.47
C GLY A 127 -2.28 9.15 -4.30
N LEU A 128 -2.43 10.46 -4.10
CA LEU A 128 -1.87 11.17 -2.95
C LEU A 128 -2.48 10.69 -1.64
N ALA A 129 -3.80 10.50 -1.59
CA ALA A 129 -4.50 9.96 -0.43
C ALA A 129 -4.02 8.54 -0.09
N VAL A 130 -3.79 7.70 -1.10
CA VAL A 130 -3.30 6.34 -0.91
C VAL A 130 -1.84 6.32 -0.48
N CYS A 131 -1.00 7.20 -1.04
CA CYS A 131 0.36 7.42 -0.55
C CYS A 131 0.37 7.89 0.90
N ALA A 132 -0.51 8.82 1.28
CA ALA A 132 -0.63 9.30 2.65
C ALA A 132 -1.07 8.19 3.61
N ILE A 133 -2.04 7.37 3.20
CA ILE A 133 -2.49 6.20 3.95
C ILE A 133 -1.37 5.15 4.08
N PHE A 134 -0.60 4.90 3.02
CA PHE A 134 0.54 3.99 3.07
C PHE A 134 1.65 4.52 3.99
N MET A 135 1.99 5.81 3.89
CA MET A 135 2.94 6.47 4.78
C MET A 135 2.50 6.38 6.25
N LEU A 136 1.20 6.53 6.52
CA LEU A 136 0.65 6.36 7.86
C LEU A 136 0.95 4.96 8.43
N GLN A 137 0.89 3.90 7.61
CA GLN A 137 1.24 2.54 8.03
C GLN A 137 2.72 2.42 8.42
N VAL A 138 3.61 2.98 7.61
CA VAL A 138 5.05 2.96 7.86
C VAL A 138 5.38 3.71 9.16
N VAL A 139 4.75 4.88 9.38
CA VAL A 139 4.89 5.65 10.62
C VAL A 139 4.39 4.85 11.83
N PHE A 140 3.20 4.25 11.76
CA PHE A 140 2.69 3.42 12.84
C PHE A 140 3.59 2.22 13.13
N ALA A 141 4.08 1.54 12.10
CA ALA A 141 5.01 0.43 12.26
C ALA A 141 6.32 0.87 12.94
N GLY A 142 6.84 2.05 12.58
CA GLY A 142 7.99 2.66 13.24
C GLY A 142 7.73 2.94 14.73
N VAL A 143 6.58 3.52 15.07
CA VAL A 143 6.18 3.77 16.47
C VAL A 143 6.08 2.47 17.26
N VAL A 144 5.46 1.43 16.69
CA VAL A 144 5.34 0.11 17.35
C VAL A 144 6.70 -0.53 17.54
N ALA A 145 7.55 -0.55 16.50
CA ALA A 145 8.88 -1.13 16.56
C ALA A 145 9.78 -0.43 17.60
N THR A 146 9.78 0.92 17.62
CA THR A 146 10.52 1.71 18.60
C THR A 146 9.99 1.50 20.02
N SER A 147 8.67 1.40 20.20
CA SER A 147 8.07 1.11 21.52
C SER A 147 8.50 -0.25 22.06
N ILE A 148 8.51 -1.29 21.22
CA ILE A 148 9.00 -2.63 21.59
C ILE A 148 10.49 -2.58 21.92
N ALA A 149 11.29 -1.89 21.12
CA ALA A 149 12.73 -1.74 21.36
C ALA A 149 13.00 -1.03 22.71
N SER A 150 12.30 0.06 23.00
CA SER A 150 12.40 0.79 24.27
C SER A 150 11.95 -0.06 25.45
N ALA A 151 10.84 -0.80 25.33
CA ALA A 151 10.35 -1.69 26.38
C ALA A 151 11.35 -2.81 26.69
N THR A 152 11.93 -3.45 25.66
CA THR A 152 12.95 -4.49 25.88
C THR A 152 14.24 -3.93 26.50
N THR A 153 14.62 -2.71 26.16
CA THR A 153 15.77 -2.02 26.76
C THR A 153 15.49 -1.67 28.22
N PHE A 154 14.30 -1.14 28.51
CA PHE A 154 13.87 -0.84 29.87
C PHE A 154 13.85 -2.09 30.74
N ILE A 155 13.27 -3.21 30.25
CA ILE A 155 13.26 -4.49 30.96
C ILE A 155 14.68 -5.00 31.21
N ARG A 156 15.60 -4.87 30.24
CA ARG A 156 17.01 -5.23 30.45
C ARG A 156 17.70 -4.33 31.47
N ALA A 157 17.36 -3.05 31.52
CA ALA A 157 17.93 -2.08 32.44
C ALA A 157 17.36 -2.18 33.86
N THR A 158 16.09 -2.61 34.01
CA THR A 158 15.42 -2.81 35.30
C THR A 158 15.57 -4.22 35.86
N LYS A 159 16.24 -5.11 35.13
CA LYS A 159 16.79 -6.32 35.74
C LYS A 159 17.86 -5.93 36.77
N LEU A 160 17.44 -5.92 38.03
CA LEU A 160 18.07 -6.66 39.14
C LEU A 160 18.68 -7.98 38.65
#